data_AF-A0A6N7B1Q5-F1
#
_entry.id   AF-A0A6N7B1Q5-F1
#
_cell.length_a   1.000
_cell.length_b   1.000
_cell.length_c   1.000
_cell.angle_alpha   90.00
_cell.angle_beta   90.00
_cell.angle_gamma   90.00
#
_symmetry.space_group_name_H-M   'P 1'
#
loop_
_entity.id
_entity.type
_entity.pdbx_description
1 polymer ?
#
loop_
_entity_poly.entity_id
_entity_poly.type
_entity_poly.pdbx_seq_one_letter_code
_entity_poly.pdbx_strand_id
1 'polypeptide(L)'
;MPHQVETVSIYIGTGKRFEEYKFEIAFEEKLDTAMGTLQTVHFRKMHGANQEGLEIWFAQEYRLLPVKVRHIDREGKISAEAIITDIRVSDE
;
A
#
# COMPACT_ATOMS: atom_id res chain seq x y z
N MET A 1 10.54 18.68 -5.43
CA MET A 1 11.18 17.59 -6.18
C MET A 1 10.06 16.70 -6.72
N PRO A 2 10.06 16.27 -7.99
CA PRO A 2 9.08 15.30 -8.45
C PRO A 2 9.30 14.00 -7.68
N HIS A 3 8.23 13.44 -7.11
CA HIS A 3 8.30 12.11 -6.49
C HIS A 3 8.60 11.13 -7.62
N GLN A 4 9.65 10.33 -7.49
CA GLN A 4 9.97 9.29 -8.47
C GLN A 4 8.87 8.24 -8.39
N VAL A 5 7.99 8.24 -9.40
CA VAL A 5 6.94 7.24 -9.55
C VAL A 5 7.44 6.19 -10.53
N GLU A 6 7.51 4.95 -10.06
CA GLU A 6 7.89 3.79 -10.87
C GLU A 6 6.68 2.87 -11.07
N THR A 7 6.70 2.07 -12.13
CA THR A 7 5.70 1.03 -12.35
C THR A 7 6.36 -0.33 -12.30
N VAL A 8 5.80 -1.24 -11.50
CA VAL A 8 6.25 -2.64 -11.42
C VAL A 8 5.11 -3.59 -11.74
N SER A 9 5.42 -4.66 -12.47
CA SER A 9 4.52 -5.80 -12.68
C SER A 9 4.92 -6.94 -11.75
N ILE A 10 3.97 -7.42 -10.95
CA ILE A 10 4.17 -8.55 -10.02
C ILE A 10 3.14 -9.61 -10.34
N TYR A 11 3.59 -10.84 -10.58
CA TYR A 11 2.68 -11.96 -10.75
C TYR A 11 2.29 -12.55 -9.39
N ILE A 12 0.99 -12.66 -9.16
CA ILE A 12 0.40 -13.13 -7.90
C ILE A 12 -0.42 -14.39 -8.16
N GLY A 13 -0.04 -15.48 -7.50
CA GLY A 13 -0.84 -16.68 -7.41
C GLY A 13 -1.88 -16.54 -6.28
N THR A 14 -3.13 -16.31 -6.64
CA THR A 14 -4.25 -16.66 -5.74
C THR A 14 -4.53 -18.13 -6.03
N GLY A 15 -4.76 -19.03 -5.07
CA GLY A 15 -4.85 -20.48 -5.34
C GLY A 15 -5.82 -20.96 -6.46
N LYS A 16 -6.63 -20.05 -7.04
CA LYS A 16 -7.49 -20.26 -8.22
C LYS A 16 -6.87 -19.79 -9.55
N ARG A 17 -5.98 -18.80 -9.54
CA ARG A 17 -5.47 -18.11 -10.75
C ARG A 17 -4.16 -17.35 -10.49
N PHE A 18 -3.35 -17.27 -11.54
CA PHE A 18 -2.15 -16.45 -11.58
C PHE A 18 -2.47 -15.15 -12.31
N GLU A 19 -2.31 -14.01 -11.65
CA GLU A 19 -2.63 -12.69 -12.20
C GLU A 19 -1.42 -11.77 -12.16
N GLU A 20 -1.24 -10.96 -13.19
CA GLU A 20 -0.28 -9.86 -13.17
C GLU A 20 -0.92 -8.63 -12.51
N TYR A 21 -0.36 -8.15 -11.41
CA TYR A 21 -0.72 -6.89 -10.78
C TYR A 21 0.32 -5.84 -11.12
N LYS A 22 -0.14 -4.72 -11.67
CA LYS A 22 0.69 -3.55 -11.93
C LYS A 22 0.54 -2.57 -10.78
N PHE A 23 1.65 -2.15 -10.21
CA PHE A 23 1.69 -1.15 -9.14
C PHE A 23 2.43 0.08 -9.61
N GLU A 24 1.88 1.24 -9.31
CA GLU A 24 2.65 2.49 -9.25
C GLU A 24 3.25 2.62 -7.85
N ILE A 25 4.53 2.99 -7.77
CA ILE A 25 5.30 3.09 -6.53
C ILE A 25 5.83 4.52 -6.38
N ALA A 26 5.52 5.18 -5.26
CA ALA A 26 6.10 6.46 -4.87
C ALA A 26 6.97 6.29 -3.60
N PHE A 27 8.27 6.62 -3.68
CA PHE A 27 9.25 6.23 -2.67
C PHE A 27 9.40 7.17 -1.46
N GLU A 28 8.86 8.39 -1.51
CA GLU A 28 9.13 9.41 -0.48
C GLU A 28 7.85 10.09 0.02
N GLU A 29 6.81 9.32 0.34
CA GLU A 29 5.58 9.87 0.91
C GLU A 29 5.64 9.94 2.44
N LYS A 30 5.45 11.12 3.03
CA LYS A 30 5.34 11.29 4.48
C LYS A 30 3.91 11.00 4.94
N LEU A 31 3.77 10.13 5.94
CA LEU A 31 2.48 9.73 6.50
C LEU A 31 2.44 10.01 8.01
N ASP A 32 1.49 10.83 8.45
CA ASP A 32 1.25 11.04 9.88
C ASP A 32 0.48 9.85 10.48
N THR A 33 0.99 9.31 11.57
CA THR A 33 0.41 8.17 12.29
C THR A 33 0.44 8.41 13.80
N ALA A 34 -0.20 7.53 14.59
CA ALA A 34 -0.09 7.57 16.04
C ALA A 34 1.34 7.32 16.55
N MET A 35 2.22 6.75 15.72
CA MET A 35 3.62 6.50 16.01
C MET A 35 4.54 7.66 15.58
N GLY A 36 3.96 8.79 15.13
CA GLY A 36 4.67 9.91 14.53
C GLY A 36 4.59 9.92 13.00
N THR A 37 5.31 10.85 12.37
CA THR A 37 5.41 10.95 10.91
C THR A 37 6.41 9.93 10.39
N LEU A 38 5.96 9.05 9.49
CA LEU A 38 6.78 7.99 8.89
C LEU A 38 7.10 8.31 7.43
N GLN A 39 8.30 7.95 7.00
CA GLN A 39 8.68 7.95 5.59
C GLN A 39 8.19 6.64 4.96
N THR A 40 7.29 6.75 3.98
CA THR A 40 6.64 5.60 3.38
C THR A 40 6.91 5.48 1.89
N VAL A 41 6.86 4.23 1.43
CA VAL A 41 6.75 3.87 0.02
C VAL A 41 5.29 3.52 -0.25
N HIS A 42 4.62 4.30 -1.10
CA HIS A 42 3.22 4.09 -1.46
C HIS A 42 3.11 3.24 -2.71
N PHE A 43 2.45 2.09 -2.57
CA PHE A 43 2.09 1.19 -3.66
C PHE A 43 0.63 1.39 -3.99
N ARG A 44 0.33 1.72 -5.25
CA ARG A 44 -1.02 1.84 -5.78
C ARG A 44 -1.24 0.82 -6.88
N LYS A 45 -2.12 -0.16 -6.64
CA LYS A 45 -2.51 -1.13 -7.66
C LYS A 45 -3.26 -0.40 -8.78
N MET A 46 -2.70 -0.43 -9.99
CA MET A 46 -3.37 0.03 -11.19
C MET A 46 -4.57 -0.88 -11.46
N HIS A 47 -5.74 -0.27 -11.63
CA HIS A 47 -7.00 -0.97 -11.88
C HIS A 47 -7.82 -0.17 -12.90
N GLY A 48 -8.58 -0.87 -13.72
CA GLY A 48 -9.47 -0.25 -14.71
C GLY A 48 -10.77 0.28 -14.08
N ALA A 49 -11.58 0.96 -14.88
CA ALA A 49 -12.92 1.36 -14.47
C ALA A 49 -13.74 0.13 -14.01
N ASN A 50 -14.52 0.28 -12.94
CA ASN A 50 -15.33 -0.80 -12.35
C ASN A 50 -14.51 -1.99 -11.80
N GLN A 51 -13.24 -1.79 -11.45
CA GLN A 51 -12.40 -2.76 -10.76
C GLN A 51 -12.06 -2.28 -9.34
N GLU A 52 -11.86 -3.21 -8.42
CA GLU A 52 -11.42 -2.90 -7.06
C GLU A 52 -9.95 -2.47 -7.04
N GLY A 53 -9.66 -1.41 -6.29
CA GLY A 53 -8.32 -0.89 -6.07
C GLY A 53 -7.74 -1.29 -4.71
N LEU A 54 -6.42 -1.23 -4.62
CA LEU A 54 -5.65 -1.49 -3.40
C LEU A 54 -4.48 -0.50 -3.33
N GLU A 55 -4.35 0.17 -2.20
CA GLU A 55 -3.22 1.03 -1.88
C GLU A 55 -2.59 0.59 -0.55
N ILE A 56 -1.26 0.54 -0.51
CA ILE A 56 -0.48 0.14 0.67
C ILE A 56 0.67 1.13 0.86
N TRP A 57 0.85 1.62 2.08
CA TRP A 57 2.00 2.43 2.47
C TRP A 57 2.91 1.58 3.36
N PHE A 58 4.16 1.45 2.95
CA PHE A 58 5.18 0.68 3.67
C PHE A 58 6.17 1.63 4.35
N ALA A 59 6.29 1.58 5.67
CA ALA A 59 7.19 2.46 6.41
C ALA A 59 8.65 1.99 6.29
N GLN A 60 9.53 2.89 5.85
CA GLN A 60 10.95 2.60 5.67
C GLN A 60 11.66 2.36 7.01
N GLU A 61 11.27 3.09 8.06
CA GLU A 61 11.79 2.95 9.42
C GLU A 61 11.53 1.57 10.01
N TYR A 62 10.46 0.92 9.56
CA TYR A 62 10.02 -0.39 10.05
C TYR A 62 10.20 -1.50 9.02
N ARG A 63 11.31 -1.47 8.27
CA ARG A 63 11.67 -2.51 7.28
C ARG A 63 10.54 -2.80 6.29
N LEU A 64 9.89 -1.76 5.79
CA LEU A 64 8.75 -1.84 4.88
C LEU A 64 7.57 -2.63 5.46
N LEU A 65 7.27 -2.46 6.75
CA LEU A 65 6.00 -2.92 7.30
C LEU A 65 4.83 -2.10 6.73
N PRO A 66 3.69 -2.72 6.38
CA PRO A 66 2.48 -2.00 6.01
C PRO A 66 1.98 -1.16 7.19
N VAL A 67 1.93 0.16 7.02
CA VAL A 67 1.46 1.12 8.05
C VAL A 67 0.13 1.77 7.69
N LYS A 68 -0.28 1.67 6.43
CA LYS A 68 -1.63 2.02 5.98
C LYS A 68 -2.03 1.11 4.83
N VAL A 69 -3.28 0.69 4.81
CA VAL A 69 -3.88 -0.08 3.72
C VAL A 69 -5.23 0.53 3.41
N ARG A 70 -5.53 0.69 2.12
CA ARG A 70 -6.79 1.23 1.65
C ARG A 70 -7.34 0.36 0.53
N HIS A 71 -8.59 -0.04 0.69
CA HIS A 71 -9.38 -0.69 -0.35
C HIS A 71 -10.26 0.33 -1.03
N ILE A 72 -10.33 0.22 -2.35
CA ILE A 72 -11.15 1.08 -3.20
C ILE A 72 -12.16 0.17 -3.89
N ASP A 73 -13.45 0.48 -3.76
CA ASP A 73 -14.49 -0.26 -4.45
C ASP A 73 -14.52 0.04 -5.95
N ARG A 74 -15.43 -0.62 -6.66
CA ARG A 74 -15.58 -0.48 -8.11
C ARG A 74 -16.11 0.88 -8.54
N GLU A 75 -16.70 1.65 -7.63
CA GLU A 75 -17.13 3.03 -7.86
C GLU A 75 -15.98 4.04 -7.65
N GLY A 76 -14.79 3.56 -7.26
CA GLY A 76 -13.64 4.41 -6.95
C GLY A 76 -13.70 5.02 -5.56
N LYS A 77 -14.59 4.56 -4.68
CA LYS A 77 -14.71 5.06 -3.30
C LYS A 77 -13.89 4.21 -2.34
N ILE A 78 -13.42 4.83 -1.26
CA ILE A 78 -12.75 4.11 -0.18
C ILE A 78 -13.78 3.23 0.53
N SER A 79 -13.62 1.92 0.42
CA SER A 79 -14.50 0.93 1.05
C SER A 79 -13.97 0.45 2.40
N ALA A 80 -12.65 0.48 2.60
CA ALA A 80 -12.02 0.21 3.87
C ALA A 80 -10.67 0.94 3.97
N GLU A 81 -10.32 1.38 5.17
CA GLU A 81 -9.00 1.95 5.47
C GLU A 81 -8.54 1.45 6.84
N ALA A 82 -7.28 1.03 6.90
CA ALA A 82 -6.59 0.70 8.14
C ALA A 82 -5.31 1.54 8.21
N ILE A 83 -5.05 2.12 9.39
CA ILE A 83 -3.83 2.87 9.69
C ILE A 83 -3.22 2.32 10.99
N ILE A 84 -1.90 2.24 11.01
CA ILE A 84 -1.17 1.74 12.17
C ILE A 84 -1.39 2.65 13.38
N THR A 85 -1.55 2.00 14.54
CA THR A 85 -1.67 2.69 15.83
C THR A 85 -0.48 2.42 16.73
N ASP A 86 0.01 1.18 16.74
CA ASP A 86 1.14 0.76 17.57
C ASP A 86 1.78 -0.51 16.98
N ILE A 87 3.04 -0.80 17.37
CA ILE A 87 3.74 -2.04 17.02
C ILE A 87 4.14 -2.73 18.33
N ARG A 88 3.62 -3.93 18.55
CA ARG A 88 3.95 -4.77 19.71
C ARG A 88 4.71 -5.99 19.25
N VAL A 89 5.87 -6.22 19.85
CA VAL A 89 6.64 -7.45 19.69
C VAL A 89 6.43 -8.27 20.96
N SER A 90 5.96 -9.50 20.81
CA SER A 90 5.92 -10.43 21.95
C SER A 90 7.32 -10.96 22.18
N ASP A 91 7.75 -10.96 23.44
CA ASP A 91 8.92 -11.74 23.85
C ASP A 91 8.51 -13.23 23.83
N GLU A 92 9.29 -14.06 23.15
CA GLU A 92 9.20 -15.53 23.26
C GLU A 92 9.67 -16.03 24.62
#